data_AF-A0A3D0U4T5-F1
#
_entry.id   AF-A0A3D0U4T5-F1
#
_cell.length_a   1.000
_cell.length_b   1.000
_cell.length_c   1.000
_cell.angle_alpha   90.00
_cell.angle_beta   90.00
_cell.angle_gamma   90.00
#
_symmetry.space_group_name_H-M   'P 1'
#
loop_
_entity.id
_entity.type
_entity.pdbx_description
1 polymer ?
#
loop_
_entity_poly.entity_id
_entity_poly.type
_entity_poly.pdbx_seq_one_letter_code
_entity_poly.pdbx_strand_id
1 'polypeptide(L)' 'MHGLMMDTQLSISSILRHAEKVHKHCEIVSRKPEGGIFRYTYADAGRRARQAANVLAQ' A
#
# COMPACT_ATOMS: atom_id res chain seq x y z
N MET A 1 -27.58 -9.07 22.11
CA MET A 1 -26.80 -7.84 22.36
C MET A 1 -25.43 -8.01 21.70
N HIS A 2 -24.95 -6.99 20.98
CA HIS A 2 -23.59 -6.96 20.41
C HIS A 2 -22.64 -6.19 21.35
N GLY A 3 -21.33 -6.49 21.29
CA GLY A 3 -20.32 -5.82 22.10
C GLY A 3 -20.05 -4.37 21.65
N LEU A 4 -19.58 -3.52 22.57
CA LEU A 4 -19.26 -2.10 22.31
C LEU A 4 -17.86 -1.88 21.74
N MET A 5 -17.36 -2.84 20.97
CA MET A 5 -16.03 -2.77 20.36
C MET A 5 -16.11 -2.09 18.99
N MET A 6 -14.97 -1.57 18.52
CA MET A 6 -14.88 -1.11 17.14
C MET A 6 -15.15 -2.27 16.19
N ASP A 7 -16.09 -2.07 15.27
CA ASP A 7 -16.35 -2.98 14.17
C ASP A 7 -15.61 -2.47 12.93
N THR A 8 -14.56 -3.18 12.52
CA THR A 8 -13.71 -2.79 11.37
C THR A 8 -13.32 -4.01 10.58
N GLN A 9 -13.58 -3.94 9.27
CA GLN A 9 -13.23 -5.00 8.33
C GLN A 9 -11.71 -5.17 8.20
N LEU A 10 -11.24 -6.40 8.37
CA LEU A 10 -9.87 -6.78 8.02
C LEU A 10 -9.74 -6.81 6.50
N SER A 11 -8.89 -5.94 5.95
CA SER A 11 -8.72 -5.77 4.51
C SER A 11 -7.25 -5.61 4.14
N ILE A 12 -6.88 -6.05 2.95
CA ILE A 12 -5.51 -5.91 2.44
C ILE A 12 -5.14 -4.41 2.28
N SER A 13 -6.11 -3.57 1.91
CA SER A 13 -5.90 -2.14 1.75
C SER A 13 -5.57 -1.43 3.08
N SER A 14 -6.06 -1.93 4.22
CA SER A 14 -5.73 -1.34 5.52
C SER A 14 -4.26 -1.58 5.90
N ILE A 15 -3.67 -2.70 5.47
CA ILE A 15 -2.25 -3.00 5.66
C ILE A 15 -1.38 -1.99 4.91
N LEU A 16 -1.68 -1.75 3.62
CA LEU A 16 -0.93 -0.78 2.82
C LEU A 16 -1.07 0.64 3.39
N ARG A 17 -2.27 1.01 3.84
CA ARG A 17 -2.51 2.31 4.49
C ARG A 17 -1.72 2.48 5.78
N HIS A 18 -1.54 1.41 6.56
CA HIS A 18 -0.70 1.44 7.76
C HIS A 18 0.77 1.69 7.38
N ALA A 19 1.29 0.98 6.38
CA ALA A 19 2.65 1.16 5.88
C ALA A 19 2.90 2.60 5.38
N GLU A 20 1.95 3.19 4.65
CA GLU A 20 2.02 4.58 4.19
C GLU A 20 2.03 5.60 5.33
N LYS A 21 1.38 5.31 6.46
CA LYS A 21 1.29 6.26 7.59
C LYS A 21 2.50 6.17 8.51
N VAL A 22 2.89 4.95 8.87
CA VAL A 22 3.89 4.69 9.91
C VAL A 22 5.29 4.54 9.32
N HIS A 23 5.40 3.95 8.14
CA HIS A 23 6.68 3.58 7.51
C HIS A 23 6.89 4.26 6.16
N LYS A 24 6.33 5.47 5.98
CA LYS A 24 6.25 6.17 4.69
C LYS A 24 7.58 6.25 3.92
N HIS A 25 8.71 6.33 4.61
CA HIS A 25 10.04 6.51 4.03
C HIS A 25 10.83 5.20 3.90
N CYS A 26 10.33 4.06 4.38
CA CYS A 26 10.99 2.78 4.18
C CYS A 26 11.04 2.46 2.69
N GLU A 27 12.23 2.08 2.23
CA GLU A 27 12.48 1.76 0.83
C GLU A 27 11.95 0.38 0.46
N ILE A 28 11.39 0.29 -0.75
CA ILE A 28 11.15 -0.94 -1.49
C ILE A 28 12.14 -0.94 -2.66
N VAL A 29 12.95 -1.99 -2.73
CA VAL A 29 14.02 -2.13 -3.72
C VAL A 29 13.66 -3.27 -4.67
N SER A 30 13.64 -2.98 -5.96
CA SER A 30 13.29 -3.95 -7.00
C SER A 30 14.37 -4.00 -8.06
N ARG A 31 14.86 -5.20 -8.37
CA ARG A 31 15.73 -5.42 -9.52
C ARG A 31 14.85 -5.56 -10.76
N LYS A 32 15.07 -4.72 -11.77
CA LYS A 32 14.23 -4.74 -12.96
C LYS A 32 14.67 -5.85 -13.92
N PRO A 33 13.74 -6.50 -14.66
CA PRO A 33 14.08 -7.57 -15.61
C PRO A 33 15.08 -7.15 -16.69
N GLU A 34 14.96 -5.91 -17.19
CA GLU A 34 15.87 -5.31 -18.17
C GLU A 34 17.24 -4.89 -17.58
N GLY A 35 17.42 -5.06 -16.27
CA GLY A 35 18.59 -4.59 -15.54
C GLY A 35 18.36 -3.28 -14.77
N GLY A 36 19.28 -3.00 -13.84
CA GLY A 36 19.21 -1.86 -12.93
C GLY A 36 18.38 -2.11 -11.67
N ILE A 37 18.50 -1.16 -10.73
CA ILE A 37 17.79 -1.17 -9.44
C ILE A 37 16.79 -0.02 -9.44
N PHE A 38 15.52 -0.34 -9.19
CA PHE A 38 14.47 0.62 -8.91
C PHE A 38 14.25 0.71 -7.41
N ARG A 39 14.21 1.94 -6.90
CA ARG A 39 13.98 2.25 -5.48
C ARG A 39 12.82 3.21 -5.37
N TYR A 40 11.92 2.95 -4.44
CA TYR A 40 10.78 3.80 -4.13
C TYR A 40 10.35 3.54 -2.68
N THR A 41 9.39 4.29 -2.16
CA THR A 41 8.98 4.18 -0.76
C THR A 41 7.58 3.58 -0.60
N TYR A 42 7.19 3.20 0.63
CA TYR A 42 5.80 2.81 0.89
C TYR A 42 4.80 3.93 0.55
N ALA A 43 5.16 5.20 0.71
CA ALA A 43 4.31 6.32 0.28
C ALA A 43 4.09 6.33 -1.23
N ASP A 44 5.13 6.04 -2.00
CA ASP A 44 5.04 5.94 -3.46
C ASP A 44 4.23 4.70 -3.87
N ALA A 45 4.41 3.58 -3.17
CA ALA A 45 3.68 2.34 -3.40
C ALA A 45 2.17 2.54 -3.27
N GLY A 46 1.71 3.15 -2.19
CA GLY A 46 0.28 3.39 -1.98
C GLY A 46 -0.31 4.39 -2.97
N ARG A 47 0.44 5.43 -3.37
CA ARG A 47 0.02 6.35 -4.44
C ARG A 47 -0.21 5.60 -5.76
N ARG A 48 0.77 4.80 -6.17
CA ARG A 48 0.72 4.03 -7.43
C ARG A 48 -0.37 2.97 -7.40
N ALA A 49 -0.55 2.27 -6.27
CA ALA A 49 -1.60 1.26 -6.11
C ALA A 49 -3.00 1.88 -6.26
N ARG A 50 -3.24 3.06 -5.68
CA ARG A 50 -4.51 3.79 -5.84
C ARG A 50 -4.76 4.23 -7.29
N GLN A 51 -3.73 4.73 -7.97
CA GLN A 51 -3.84 5.09 -9.38
C GLN A 51 -4.19 3.88 -10.26
N ALA A 52 -3.49 2.75 -10.07
CA ALA A 52 -3.77 1.51 -10.80
C ALA A 52 -5.19 0.98 -10.52
N ALA A 53 -5.61 0.94 -9.25
CA ALA A 53 -6.95 0.48 -8.87
C ALA A 53 -8.07 1.30 -9.53
N ASN A 54 -7.92 2.63 -9.61
CA ASN A 54 -8.91 3.50 -10.26
C ASN A 54 -9.03 3.25 -11.77
N VAL A 55 -7.95 2.82 -12.43
CA VAL A 55 -7.98 2.45 -13.85
C VAL A 55 -8.61 1.07 -14.05
N LEU A 56 -8.32 0.12 -13.16
CA LEU A 56 -8.85 -1.25 -13.24
C LEU A 56 -10.32 -1.37 -12.82
N ALA A 57 -10.85 -0.39 -12.08
CA ALA A 57 -12.24 -0.34 -11.67
C ALA A 57 -13.19 0.19 -12.77
N GLN A 58 -12.63 0.63 -13.90
CA GLN A 58 -13.37 1.00 -15.11
C GLN A 58 -13.48 -0.22 -16.04
#